data_AF-A0A220SB59-F1
#
_entry.id   AF-A0A220SB59-F1
#
_cell.length_a   1.000
_cell.length_b   1.000
_cell.length_c   1.000
_cell.angle_alpha   90.00
_cell.angle_beta   90.00
_cell.angle_gamma   90.00
#
_symmetry.space_group_name_H-M   'P 1'
#
loop_
_entity.id
_entity.type
_entity.pdbx_description
1 polymer ?
#
loop_
_entity_poly.entity_id
_entity_poly.type
_entity_poly.pdbx_seq_one_letter_code
_entity_poly.pdbx_strand_id
1 'polypeptide(L)'
;MKTKFTILVLFCATLLSAQNKIFQTPINESSLKSNQKVSRELASSYLATKYYSQAPFNLKSDLQISLPNGKEITAKFSRTLTYSNKSESYIYTVNNDPQAELVLSQYDRIVTGMYASGTGEKVMFHQTDANIFALSEVSDSKILNQDSIDDYILDQPEISSNKANSNVCLSSTPVCPATRIDVMVVFTTAAKNAWGGLSQSNSFVATAITNFNTALTNSGVSNVTINLVYSGEISYTESGSLSTDLPRLRNNNDGFMDNVHTLRTTYGADLCALVTSTPTNTCGLGYVNTSSTNYSSSSGFCVSLYNCAVSNYSLAHELGHNMGLRHDWYVDSSTTPCDHHHGYTNKKAIDLGSSSTSSQRWRTIMAYNDECSSKGFNCTRINRWANPGINYNSDPTGVAIGSTKPANEAYGFTRFACVVSNFMPETQSFLTTKETPREVQEFILYPNPANDMIQISGNRPGKYSFKVYNGIGQNIITTNEKTINLKGLLSGEYFLNIYDDKNSLIESKKFIVR
;
A
#
# COMPACT_ATOMS: atom_id res chain seq x y z
N MET A 1 -44.19 21.24 51.66
CA MET A 1 -43.30 20.32 50.92
C MET A 1 -43.86 20.08 49.52
N LYS A 2 -43.32 20.75 48.50
CA LYS A 2 -43.53 20.39 47.08
C LYS A 2 -42.20 20.58 46.37
N THR A 3 -41.50 19.47 46.18
CA THR A 3 -40.24 19.34 45.45
C THR A 3 -40.48 19.52 43.96
N LYS A 4 -39.89 20.55 43.35
CA LYS A 4 -39.78 20.66 41.89
C LYS A 4 -38.44 20.06 41.47
N PHE A 5 -38.48 18.85 40.92
CA PHE A 5 -37.37 18.26 40.19
C PHE A 5 -37.23 19.00 38.85
N THR A 6 -36.11 19.69 38.66
CA THR A 6 -35.73 20.22 37.34
C THR A 6 -34.80 19.17 36.71
N ILE A 7 -35.31 18.44 35.72
CA ILE A 7 -34.51 17.51 34.92
C ILE A 7 -33.73 18.36 33.92
N LEU A 8 -32.42 18.49 34.14
CA LEU A 8 -31.50 19.06 33.18
C LEU A 8 -31.19 17.98 32.13
N VAL A 9 -31.81 18.08 30.96
CA VAL A 9 -31.48 17.24 29.80
C VAL A 9 -30.12 17.70 29.27
N LEU A 10 -29.08 16.92 29.55
CA LEU A 10 -27.76 17.08 28.94
C LEU A 10 -27.88 16.67 27.46
N PHE A 11 -28.05 17.65 26.56
CA PHE A 11 -27.86 17.43 25.13
C PHE A 11 -26.37 17.22 24.89
N CYS A 12 -25.95 15.95 24.83
CA CYS A 12 -24.65 15.58 24.30
C CYS A 12 -24.71 15.78 22.78
N ALA A 13 -24.42 17.01 22.33
CA ALA A 13 -24.26 17.31 20.92
C ALA A 13 -22.98 16.61 20.43
N THR A 14 -23.14 15.43 19.84
CA THR A 14 -22.11 14.81 19.03
C THR A 14 -21.87 15.74 17.83
N LEU A 15 -20.81 16.54 17.90
CA LEU A 15 -20.32 17.31 16.76
C LEU A 15 -19.87 16.31 15.69
N LEU A 16 -20.77 16.05 14.73
CA LEU A 16 -20.43 15.49 13.44
C LEU A 16 -19.45 16.45 12.79
N SER A 17 -18.16 16.22 12.98
CA SER A 17 -17.14 16.71 12.06
C SER A 17 -17.64 16.36 10.67
N ALA A 18 -17.76 17.35 9.78
CA ALA A 18 -18.23 17.14 8.41
C ALA A 18 -17.27 16.17 7.71
N GLN A 19 -17.55 14.87 7.83
CA GLN A 19 -16.81 13.83 7.14
C GLN A 19 -17.19 13.94 5.67
N ASN A 20 -16.18 14.02 4.80
CA ASN A 20 -16.39 14.05 3.35
C ASN A 20 -16.93 12.69 2.91
N LYS A 21 -18.25 12.54 2.93
CA LYS A 21 -18.90 11.30 2.49
C LYS A 21 -18.91 11.25 0.97
N ILE A 22 -18.29 10.22 0.41
CA ILE A 22 -18.13 10.03 -1.04
C ILE A 22 -18.90 8.81 -1.54
N PHE A 23 -19.12 8.73 -2.85
CA PHE A 23 -19.86 7.67 -3.56
C PHE A 23 -21.31 7.50 -3.07
N GLN A 24 -22.02 8.62 -2.86
CA GLN A 24 -23.41 8.62 -2.40
C GLN A 24 -24.45 8.52 -3.51
N THR A 25 -24.05 8.76 -4.76
CA THR A 25 -24.97 8.84 -5.91
C THR A 25 -24.70 7.70 -6.88
N PRO A 26 -25.33 6.53 -6.71
CA PRO A 26 -25.16 5.42 -7.63
C PRO A 26 -25.73 5.77 -9.02
N ILE A 27 -25.07 5.29 -10.07
CA ILE A 27 -25.50 5.41 -11.46
C ILE A 27 -25.92 4.03 -11.96
N ASN A 28 -27.05 3.96 -12.66
CA ASN A 28 -27.43 2.73 -13.35
C ASN A 28 -26.49 2.49 -14.53
N GLU A 29 -25.81 1.34 -14.56
CA GLU A 29 -24.86 0.98 -15.60
C GLU A 29 -25.46 1.07 -17.02
N SER A 30 -26.75 0.78 -17.19
CA SER A 30 -27.41 0.88 -18.50
C SER A 30 -27.45 2.30 -19.07
N SER A 31 -27.32 3.32 -18.22
CA SER A 31 -27.29 4.73 -18.63
C SER A 31 -25.91 5.22 -19.08
N LEU A 32 -24.86 4.45 -18.83
CA LEU A 32 -23.47 4.81 -19.14
C LEU A 32 -23.08 4.39 -20.55
N LYS A 33 -22.30 5.24 -21.22
CA LYS A 33 -21.64 4.89 -22.50
C LYS A 33 -20.51 3.90 -22.27
N SER A 34 -20.10 3.17 -23.30
CA SER A 34 -19.04 2.15 -23.19
C SER A 34 -17.71 2.72 -22.69
N ASN A 35 -17.35 3.95 -23.09
CA ASN A 35 -16.13 4.62 -22.64
C ASN A 35 -16.20 5.18 -21.21
N GLN A 36 -17.36 5.10 -20.55
CA GLN A 36 -17.57 5.50 -19.15
C GLN A 36 -17.57 4.30 -18.21
N LYS A 37 -17.40 3.09 -18.77
CA LYS A 37 -17.39 1.83 -18.05
C LYS A 37 -15.97 1.28 -17.98
N VAL A 38 -15.72 0.43 -17.00
CA VAL A 38 -14.55 -0.44 -17.07
C VAL A 38 -14.71 -1.40 -18.26
N SER A 39 -13.61 -1.84 -18.86
CA SER A 39 -13.64 -2.80 -19.97
C SER A 39 -14.39 -4.07 -19.56
N ARG A 40 -15.03 -4.73 -20.51
CA ARG A 40 -15.83 -5.93 -20.24
C ARG A 40 -14.97 -7.04 -19.66
N GLU A 41 -13.76 -7.16 -20.16
CA GLU A 41 -12.73 -8.10 -19.74
C GLU A 41 -12.34 -7.83 -18.28
N LEU A 42 -12.07 -6.56 -17.91
CA LEU A 42 -11.77 -6.20 -16.53
C LEU A 42 -12.96 -6.45 -15.60
N ALA A 43 -14.16 -6.03 -16.00
CA ALA A 43 -15.38 -6.25 -15.24
C ALA A 43 -15.63 -7.75 -14.96
N SER A 44 -15.29 -8.62 -15.92
CA SER A 44 -15.46 -10.06 -15.79
C SER A 44 -14.59 -10.69 -14.70
N SER A 45 -13.47 -10.04 -14.33
CA SER A 45 -12.58 -10.47 -13.24
C SER A 45 -13.12 -10.16 -11.83
N TYR A 46 -14.14 -9.31 -11.73
CA TYR A 46 -14.74 -8.89 -10.46
C TYR A 46 -15.98 -9.71 -10.10
N LEU A 47 -16.37 -9.71 -8.82
CA LEU A 47 -17.67 -10.25 -8.37
C LEU A 47 -18.81 -9.34 -8.84
N ALA A 48 -18.64 -8.04 -8.62
CA ALA A 48 -19.61 -7.01 -8.99
C ALA A 48 -18.89 -5.68 -9.23
N THR A 49 -19.48 -4.83 -10.06
CA THR A 49 -19.05 -3.45 -10.26
C THR A 49 -20.25 -2.53 -10.12
N LYS A 50 -20.12 -1.48 -9.29
CA LYS A 50 -21.13 -0.43 -9.14
C LYS A 50 -20.54 0.92 -9.57
N TYR A 51 -21.35 1.71 -10.25
CA TYR A 51 -20.94 3.03 -10.74
C TYR A 51 -21.52 4.14 -9.89
N TYR A 52 -20.77 5.23 -9.73
CA TYR A 52 -21.14 6.36 -8.89
C TYR A 52 -20.79 7.68 -9.58
N SER A 53 -21.68 8.66 -9.44
CA SER A 53 -21.39 10.05 -9.76
C SER A 53 -20.66 10.66 -8.58
N GLN A 54 -19.38 11.02 -8.77
CA GLN A 54 -18.53 11.59 -7.73
C GLN A 54 -17.72 12.74 -8.30
N ALA A 55 -18.00 13.96 -7.83
CA ALA A 55 -17.19 15.14 -8.13
C ALA A 55 -15.79 15.01 -7.50
N PRO A 56 -14.78 15.75 -8.01
CA PRO A 56 -13.45 15.77 -7.41
C PRO A 56 -13.51 16.04 -5.91
N PHE A 57 -12.70 15.31 -5.14
CA PHE A 57 -12.66 15.39 -3.68
C PHE A 57 -11.22 15.49 -3.20
N ASN A 58 -11.03 16.01 -1.98
CA ASN A 58 -9.70 16.21 -1.42
C ASN A 58 -9.12 14.89 -0.90
N LEU A 59 -8.12 14.34 -1.60
CA LEU A 59 -7.42 13.13 -1.20
C LEU A 59 -6.57 13.30 0.07
N LYS A 60 -6.21 14.54 0.47
CA LYS A 60 -5.50 14.82 1.73
C LYS A 60 -6.45 15.07 2.92
N SER A 61 -7.67 14.53 2.86
CA SER A 61 -8.69 14.67 3.91
C SER A 61 -9.19 13.32 4.41
N ASP A 62 -9.80 13.29 5.59
CA ASP A 62 -10.50 12.09 6.07
C ASP A 62 -11.75 11.85 5.20
N LEU A 63 -12.02 10.59 4.86
CA LEU A 63 -13.09 10.18 3.96
C LEU A 63 -14.06 9.23 4.66
N GLN A 64 -15.35 9.36 4.35
CA GLN A 64 -16.35 8.36 4.66
C GLN A 64 -16.83 7.73 3.36
N ILE A 65 -16.68 6.42 3.21
CA ILE A 65 -16.84 5.72 1.93
C ILE A 65 -17.90 4.64 2.07
N SER A 66 -18.94 4.71 1.26
CA SER A 66 -19.90 3.62 1.09
C SER A 66 -19.35 2.62 0.06
N LEU A 67 -18.96 1.43 0.51
CA LEU A 67 -18.50 0.36 -0.37
C LEU A 67 -19.69 -0.29 -1.11
N PRO A 68 -19.45 -0.98 -2.24
CA PRO A 68 -20.51 -1.60 -3.03
C PRO A 68 -21.39 -2.61 -2.26
N ASN A 69 -20.81 -3.31 -1.29
CA ASN A 69 -21.53 -4.24 -0.41
C ASN A 69 -22.37 -3.56 0.69
N GLY A 70 -22.38 -2.23 0.74
CA GLY A 70 -23.10 -1.44 1.75
C GLY A 70 -22.32 -1.18 3.03
N LYS A 71 -21.11 -1.73 3.19
CA LYS A 71 -20.22 -1.40 4.32
C LYS A 71 -19.77 0.06 4.21
N GLU A 72 -19.89 0.79 5.31
CA GLU A 72 -19.34 2.14 5.44
C GLU A 72 -17.95 2.05 6.07
N ILE A 73 -16.95 2.72 5.50
CA ILE A 73 -15.60 2.81 6.08
C ILE A 73 -15.24 4.26 6.39
N THR A 74 -14.57 4.45 7.53
CA THR A 74 -14.06 5.77 7.97
C THR A 74 -12.55 5.78 7.80
N ALA A 75 -12.11 6.32 6.66
CA ALA A 75 -10.71 6.40 6.29
C ALA A 75 -10.07 7.69 6.82
N LYS A 76 -9.00 7.56 7.59
CA LYS A 76 -8.19 8.65 8.12
C LYS A 76 -6.95 8.81 7.28
N PHE A 77 -6.81 9.98 6.65
CA PHE A 77 -5.63 10.27 5.86
C PHE A 77 -4.38 10.19 6.74
N SER A 78 -3.35 9.49 6.25
CA SER A 78 -2.09 9.25 6.97
C SER A 78 -0.92 9.98 6.34
N ARG A 79 -0.69 9.82 5.03
CA ARG A 79 0.48 10.39 4.33
C ARG A 79 0.31 10.36 2.82
N THR A 80 1.11 11.17 2.14
CA THR A 80 1.25 11.18 0.68
C THR A 80 2.61 10.64 0.28
N LEU A 81 2.66 9.80 -0.76
CA LEU A 81 3.88 9.47 -1.50
C LEU A 81 3.83 10.16 -2.86
N THR A 82 4.88 10.86 -3.24
CA THR A 82 5.02 11.47 -4.58
C THR A 82 6.13 10.76 -5.34
N TYR A 83 5.85 10.38 -6.59
CA TYR A 83 6.76 9.64 -7.45
C TYR A 83 7.30 10.49 -8.59
N SER A 84 8.42 10.06 -9.15
CA SER A 84 9.14 10.75 -10.23
C SER A 84 8.36 10.79 -11.54
N ASN A 85 7.48 9.81 -11.76
CA ASN A 85 6.55 9.83 -12.89
C ASN A 85 5.44 10.89 -12.72
N LYS A 86 5.42 11.69 -11.65
CA LYS A 86 4.40 12.70 -11.29
C LYS A 86 3.10 12.13 -10.72
N SER A 87 3.04 10.83 -10.46
CA SER A 87 1.93 10.26 -9.70
C SER A 87 2.06 10.57 -8.20
N GLU A 88 0.93 10.64 -7.52
CA GLU A 88 0.84 10.76 -6.07
C GLU A 88 -0.04 9.65 -5.51
N SER A 89 0.35 9.05 -4.40
CA SER A 89 -0.45 8.09 -3.65
C SER A 89 -0.78 8.61 -2.26
N TYR A 90 -1.99 8.32 -1.81
CA TYR A 90 -2.60 8.79 -0.58
C TYR A 90 -2.96 7.57 0.25
N ILE A 91 -2.32 7.43 1.40
CA ILE A 91 -2.46 6.28 2.28
C ILE A 91 -3.38 6.66 3.43
N TYR A 92 -4.31 5.77 3.77
CA TYR A 92 -5.26 5.97 4.86
C TYR A 92 -5.21 4.80 5.84
N THR A 93 -5.46 5.09 7.12
CA THR A 93 -5.87 4.06 8.09
C THR A 93 -7.38 4.00 8.15
N VAL A 94 -7.96 2.84 8.47
CA VAL A 94 -9.42 2.66 8.51
C VAL A 94 -9.85 2.46 9.95
N ASN A 95 -10.52 3.45 10.54
CA ASN A 95 -10.81 3.47 11.98
C ASN A 95 -11.68 2.31 12.45
N ASN A 96 -12.63 1.88 11.63
CA ASN A 96 -13.56 0.80 11.94
C ASN A 96 -13.09 -0.58 11.42
N ASP A 97 -11.89 -0.65 10.84
CA ASP A 97 -11.23 -1.88 10.40
C ASP A 97 -9.71 -1.67 10.48
N PRO A 98 -9.09 -1.75 11.68
CA PRO A 98 -7.70 -1.34 11.88
C PRO A 98 -6.66 -2.14 11.09
N GLN A 99 -7.04 -3.31 10.57
CA GLN A 99 -6.21 -4.17 9.73
C GLN A 99 -6.42 -3.90 8.23
N ALA A 100 -7.39 -3.06 7.88
CA ALA A 100 -7.64 -2.69 6.51
C ALA A 100 -6.65 -1.65 6.00
N GLU A 101 -6.44 -1.70 4.69
CA GLU A 101 -5.56 -0.83 3.95
C GLU A 101 -6.40 -0.09 2.91
N LEU A 102 -6.17 1.21 2.77
CA LEU A 102 -6.72 2.00 1.68
C LEU A 102 -5.60 2.84 1.08
N VAL A 103 -5.38 2.63 -0.22
CA VAL A 103 -4.50 3.44 -1.05
C VAL A 103 -5.32 3.99 -2.20
N LEU A 104 -5.34 5.31 -2.34
CA LEU A 104 -5.82 5.99 -3.53
C LEU A 104 -4.64 6.66 -4.19
N SER A 105 -4.49 6.54 -5.50
CA SER A 105 -3.43 7.19 -6.27
C SER A 105 -4.03 8.09 -7.32
N GLN A 106 -3.25 9.08 -7.76
CA GLN A 106 -3.65 10.07 -8.74
C GLN A 106 -2.54 10.26 -9.76
N TYR A 107 -2.90 10.27 -11.04
CA TYR A 107 -2.06 10.75 -12.13
C TYR A 107 -2.92 11.57 -13.09
N ASP A 108 -2.46 12.77 -13.46
CA ASP A 108 -3.19 13.67 -14.38
C ASP A 108 -4.67 13.84 -13.99
N ARG A 109 -4.92 14.05 -12.69
CA ARG A 109 -6.26 14.23 -12.09
C ARG A 109 -7.20 13.02 -12.16
N ILE A 110 -6.76 11.89 -12.70
CA ILE A 110 -7.48 10.62 -12.63
C ILE A 110 -7.07 9.89 -11.35
N VAL A 111 -8.07 9.44 -10.60
CA VAL A 111 -7.89 8.71 -9.34
C VAL A 111 -8.22 7.23 -9.53
N THR A 112 -7.30 6.37 -9.11
CA THR A 112 -7.54 4.93 -8.98
C THR A 112 -7.07 4.46 -7.61
N GLY A 113 -7.36 3.23 -7.23
CA GLY A 113 -6.90 2.75 -5.93
C GLY A 113 -7.47 1.41 -5.54
N MET A 114 -7.15 1.00 -4.32
CA MET A 114 -7.64 -0.23 -3.75
C MET A 114 -7.85 -0.10 -2.24
N TYR A 115 -8.97 -0.65 -1.79
CA TYR A 115 -9.23 -0.98 -0.40
C TYR A 115 -9.06 -2.49 -0.21
N ALA A 116 -8.42 -2.91 0.87
CA ALA A 116 -8.35 -4.30 1.32
C ALA A 116 -8.75 -4.36 2.79
N SER A 117 -9.74 -5.17 3.16
CA SER A 117 -10.20 -5.33 4.55
C SER A 117 -9.28 -6.23 5.37
N GLY A 118 -9.37 -6.15 6.70
CA GLY A 118 -8.71 -7.10 7.60
C GLY A 118 -9.19 -8.55 7.46
N THR A 119 -10.30 -8.77 6.75
CA THR A 119 -10.89 -10.09 6.48
C THR A 119 -10.66 -10.56 5.04
N GLY A 120 -9.94 -9.79 4.22
CA GLY A 120 -9.55 -10.16 2.85
C GLY A 120 -10.43 -9.61 1.73
N GLU A 121 -11.53 -8.92 2.03
CA GLU A 121 -12.37 -8.30 1.00
C GLU A 121 -11.60 -7.16 0.32
N LYS A 122 -11.57 -7.13 -1.01
CA LYS A 122 -10.91 -6.05 -1.75
C LYS A 122 -11.89 -5.33 -2.66
N VAL A 123 -11.74 -4.00 -2.73
CA VAL A 123 -12.51 -3.14 -3.62
C VAL A 123 -11.57 -2.27 -4.43
N MET A 124 -11.68 -2.33 -5.75
CA MET A 124 -10.95 -1.46 -6.68
C MET A 124 -11.72 -0.17 -6.88
N PHE A 125 -11.02 0.96 -6.83
CA PHE A 125 -11.55 2.28 -7.19
C PHE A 125 -10.99 2.66 -8.56
N HIS A 126 -11.87 2.98 -9.50
CA HIS A 126 -11.50 3.28 -10.87
C HIS A 126 -12.30 4.48 -11.39
N GLN A 127 -11.66 5.64 -11.51
CA GLN A 127 -12.28 6.78 -12.19
C GLN A 127 -12.26 6.58 -13.71
N THR A 128 -13.43 6.32 -14.28
CA THR A 128 -13.59 6.00 -15.72
C THR A 128 -13.92 7.23 -16.56
N ASP A 129 -14.41 8.31 -15.94
CA ASP A 129 -14.69 9.60 -16.57
C ASP A 129 -14.56 10.72 -15.51
N ALA A 130 -14.65 11.99 -15.91
CA ALA A 130 -14.42 13.17 -15.08
C ALA A 130 -15.11 13.10 -13.70
N ASN A 131 -16.36 12.62 -13.66
CA ASN A 131 -17.14 12.48 -12.41
C ASN A 131 -17.71 11.07 -12.21
N ILE A 132 -17.17 10.06 -12.89
CA ILE A 132 -17.70 8.68 -12.82
C ILE A 132 -16.64 7.77 -12.23
N PHE A 133 -17.03 7.06 -11.17
CA PHE A 133 -16.21 6.02 -10.56
C PHE A 133 -16.91 4.67 -10.68
N ALA A 134 -16.15 3.66 -11.09
CA ALA A 134 -16.48 2.26 -10.87
C ALA A 134 -15.82 1.82 -9.56
N LEU A 135 -16.62 1.26 -8.65
CA LEU A 135 -16.14 0.52 -7.49
C LEU A 135 -16.43 -0.96 -7.72
N SER A 136 -15.38 -1.77 -7.73
CA SER A 136 -15.47 -3.18 -8.11
C SER A 136 -15.01 -4.10 -7.00
N GLU A 137 -15.87 -5.03 -6.60
CA GLU A 137 -15.57 -6.06 -5.59
C GLU A 137 -14.73 -7.17 -6.22
N VAL A 138 -13.53 -7.39 -5.70
CA VAL A 138 -12.58 -8.36 -6.24
C VAL A 138 -13.06 -9.78 -5.94
N SER A 139 -12.93 -10.67 -6.92
CA SER A 139 -13.23 -12.09 -6.76
C SER A 139 -11.95 -12.87 -6.53
N ASP A 140 -11.70 -13.29 -5.29
CA ASP A 140 -10.57 -14.17 -4.99
C ASP A 140 -10.66 -15.46 -5.83
N SER A 141 -11.84 -16.07 -5.99
CA SER A 141 -11.98 -17.30 -6.77
C SER A 141 -11.65 -17.14 -8.26
N LYS A 142 -12.01 -16.02 -8.90
CA LYS A 142 -11.67 -15.78 -10.30
C LYS A 142 -10.18 -15.50 -10.48
N ILE A 143 -9.58 -14.79 -9.53
CA ILE A 143 -8.13 -14.53 -9.51
C ILE A 143 -7.35 -15.82 -9.26
N LEU A 144 -7.81 -16.69 -8.36
CA LEU A 144 -7.17 -17.98 -8.08
C LEU A 144 -7.09 -18.88 -9.31
N ASN A 145 -8.07 -18.81 -10.21
CA ASN A 145 -8.02 -19.54 -11.48
C ASN A 145 -6.95 -19.00 -12.45
N GLN A 146 -6.34 -17.84 -12.15
CA GLN A 146 -5.28 -17.21 -12.92
C GLN A 146 -3.90 -17.28 -12.21
N ASP A 147 -3.86 -17.76 -10.96
CA ASP A 147 -2.62 -18.02 -10.23
C ASP A 147 -2.03 -19.34 -10.76
N SER A 148 -0.80 -19.33 -11.26
CA SER A 148 -0.11 -20.53 -11.77
C SER A 148 1.20 -20.73 -11.01
N ILE A 149 1.40 -21.90 -10.41
CA ILE A 149 2.63 -22.21 -9.66
C ILE A 149 3.90 -22.23 -10.53
N ASP A 150 3.75 -22.27 -11.85
CA ASP A 150 4.84 -22.20 -12.83
C ASP A 150 5.00 -20.75 -13.35
N ASP A 151 5.05 -19.77 -12.46
CA ASP A 151 5.16 -18.32 -12.72
C ASP A 151 6.58 -17.76 -12.55
N TYR A 152 7.60 -18.62 -12.52
CA TYR A 152 8.99 -18.16 -12.55
C TYR A 152 9.88 -18.94 -13.52
N ILE A 153 10.88 -18.25 -14.04
CA ILE A 153 11.99 -18.83 -14.81
C ILE A 153 13.25 -18.73 -13.97
N LEU A 154 13.90 -19.86 -13.71
CA LEU A 154 15.21 -19.88 -13.07
C LEU A 154 16.24 -19.28 -14.02
N ASP A 155 16.81 -18.14 -13.66
CA ASP A 155 17.93 -17.60 -14.40
C ASP A 155 19.19 -18.37 -14.00
N GLN A 156 19.79 -19.07 -14.97
CA GLN A 156 21.08 -19.71 -14.76
C GLN A 156 22.13 -18.62 -14.95
N PRO A 157 22.87 -18.23 -13.90
CA PRO A 157 23.86 -17.17 -14.03
C PRO A 157 24.86 -17.55 -15.11
N GLU A 158 25.09 -16.66 -16.08
CA GLU A 158 26.22 -16.84 -16.99
C GLU A 158 27.50 -16.94 -16.16
N ILE A 159 28.31 -17.97 -16.42
CA ILE A 159 29.60 -18.26 -15.75
C ILE A 159 30.60 -17.08 -15.90
N SER A 160 30.26 -16.05 -16.67
CA SER A 160 31.15 -14.98 -17.15
C SER A 160 31.18 -13.70 -16.30
N SER A 161 30.25 -13.47 -15.35
CA SER A 161 30.25 -12.21 -14.58
C SER A 161 30.86 -12.38 -13.17
N ASN A 162 32.06 -11.79 -12.99
CA ASN A 162 32.85 -11.80 -11.76
C ASN A 162 32.25 -10.97 -10.59
N LYS A 163 30.94 -10.72 -10.53
CA LYS A 163 30.32 -9.90 -9.47
C LYS A 163 29.71 -10.79 -8.39
N ALA A 164 30.57 -11.34 -7.53
CA ALA A 164 30.11 -12.00 -6.32
C ALA A 164 29.64 -10.97 -5.27
N ASN A 165 28.42 -11.13 -4.77
CA ASN A 165 27.91 -10.39 -3.61
C ASN A 165 28.11 -11.20 -2.32
N SER A 166 28.05 -10.52 -1.16
CA SER A 166 28.00 -11.20 0.14
C SER A 166 26.80 -12.14 0.21
N ASN A 167 26.97 -13.31 0.83
CA ASN A 167 25.92 -14.32 0.91
C ASN A 167 24.69 -13.78 1.65
N VAL A 168 23.61 -13.50 0.93
CA VAL A 168 22.41 -12.85 1.49
C VAL A 168 21.64 -13.71 2.50
N CYS A 169 21.90 -15.02 2.54
CA CYS A 169 21.23 -15.94 3.47
C CYS A 169 21.84 -15.93 4.87
N LEU A 170 23.09 -15.47 5.04
CA LEU A 170 23.80 -15.58 6.31
C LEU A 170 23.42 -14.47 7.29
N SER A 171 23.30 -14.82 8.57
CA SER A 171 23.00 -13.87 9.64
C SER A 171 24.16 -12.91 9.90
N SER A 172 25.38 -13.32 9.54
CA SER A 172 26.58 -12.49 9.55
C SER A 172 26.59 -11.42 8.45
N THR A 173 25.77 -11.56 7.41
CA THR A 173 25.61 -10.52 6.40
C THR A 173 24.83 -9.36 7.02
N PRO A 174 25.41 -8.14 7.07
CA PRO A 174 24.75 -6.99 7.68
C PRO A 174 23.42 -6.67 7.00
N VAL A 175 22.49 -6.15 7.79
CA VAL A 175 21.31 -5.50 7.25
C VAL A 175 21.73 -4.25 6.50
N CYS A 176 21.11 -4.03 5.35
CA CYS A 176 21.29 -2.84 4.54
C CYS A 176 20.98 -1.55 5.32
N PRO A 177 21.67 -0.44 5.03
CA PRO A 177 21.19 0.87 5.43
C PRO A 177 19.83 1.16 4.76
N ALA A 178 19.30 2.38 4.93
CA ALA A 178 18.15 2.82 4.15
C ALA A 178 18.48 2.70 2.64
N THR A 179 17.85 1.74 1.96
CA THR A 179 18.14 1.36 0.58
C THR A 179 16.89 1.54 -0.27
N ARG A 180 17.10 2.15 -1.43
CA ARG A 180 16.10 2.32 -2.47
C ARG A 180 16.36 1.32 -3.58
N ILE A 181 15.34 0.61 -4.04
CA ILE A 181 15.39 -0.24 -5.24
C ILE A 181 14.56 0.44 -6.32
N ASP A 182 15.19 0.77 -7.44
CA ASP A 182 14.53 1.48 -8.53
C ASP A 182 13.77 0.54 -9.44
N VAL A 183 12.52 0.90 -9.69
CA VAL A 183 11.60 0.13 -10.52
C VAL A 183 11.06 0.99 -11.65
N MET A 184 11.13 0.46 -12.87
CA MET A 184 10.30 0.94 -13.96
C MET A 184 9.16 -0.03 -14.24
N VAL A 185 8.03 0.50 -14.66
CA VAL A 185 6.91 -0.30 -15.14
C VAL A 185 6.44 0.22 -16.50
N VAL A 186 6.59 -0.59 -17.54
CA VAL A 186 6.03 -0.31 -18.85
C VAL A 186 4.72 -1.08 -19.05
N PHE A 187 3.83 -0.57 -19.89
CA PHE A 187 2.58 -1.26 -20.22
C PHE A 187 2.28 -1.17 -21.71
N THR A 188 1.71 -2.23 -22.27
CA THR A 188 1.36 -2.28 -23.69
C THR A 188 0.16 -1.39 -24.00
N THR A 189 -0.06 -1.09 -25.29
CA THR A 189 -1.27 -0.38 -25.73
C THR A 189 -2.55 -1.13 -25.34
N ALA A 190 -2.55 -2.47 -25.39
CA ALA A 190 -3.71 -3.27 -25.01
C ALA A 190 -4.00 -3.17 -23.50
N ALA A 191 -2.99 -3.30 -22.65
CA ALA A 191 -3.13 -3.11 -21.19
C ALA A 191 -3.62 -1.70 -20.85
N LYS A 192 -3.04 -0.67 -21.50
CA LYS A 192 -3.47 0.73 -21.33
C LYS A 192 -4.95 0.91 -21.63
N ASN A 193 -5.41 0.37 -22.76
CA ASN A 193 -6.80 0.48 -23.18
C ASN A 193 -7.73 -0.31 -22.24
N ALA A 194 -7.29 -1.48 -21.77
CA ALA A 194 -8.04 -2.31 -20.83
C ALA A 194 -8.22 -1.63 -19.46
N TRP A 195 -7.22 -0.85 -19.02
CA TRP A 195 -7.29 0.04 -17.86
C TRP A 195 -8.01 1.37 -18.11
N GLY A 196 -8.42 1.68 -19.34
CA GLY A 196 -9.18 2.89 -19.65
C GLY A 196 -8.34 4.12 -20.03
N GLY A 197 -7.02 4.01 -20.13
CA GLY A 197 -6.17 5.08 -20.65
C GLY A 197 -4.82 5.22 -19.95
N LEU A 198 -4.02 6.18 -20.45
CA LEU A 198 -2.67 6.45 -19.96
C LEU A 198 -2.67 6.88 -18.48
N SER A 199 -3.60 7.76 -18.10
CA SER A 199 -3.66 8.31 -16.74
C SER A 199 -4.08 7.26 -15.73
N GLN A 200 -5.08 6.43 -16.06
CA GLN A 200 -5.50 5.28 -15.26
C GLN A 200 -4.35 4.29 -15.07
N SER A 201 -3.62 3.98 -16.16
CA SER A 201 -2.49 3.03 -16.14
C SER A 201 -1.39 3.50 -15.19
N ASN A 202 -0.95 4.76 -15.31
CA ASN A 202 0.07 5.31 -14.41
C ASN A 202 -0.41 5.38 -12.95
N SER A 203 -1.68 5.72 -12.72
CA SER A 203 -2.27 5.73 -11.37
C SER A 203 -2.35 4.32 -10.75
N PHE A 204 -2.70 3.29 -11.52
CA PHE A 204 -2.70 1.91 -11.04
C PHE A 204 -1.30 1.37 -10.78
N VAL A 205 -0.32 1.71 -11.62
CA VAL A 205 1.09 1.40 -11.36
C VAL A 205 1.55 2.03 -10.04
N ALA A 206 1.25 3.31 -9.81
CA ALA A 206 1.55 3.98 -8.54
C ALA A 206 0.90 3.25 -7.35
N THR A 207 -0.36 2.85 -7.50
CA THR A 207 -1.09 2.07 -6.49
C THR A 207 -0.39 0.75 -6.18
N ALA A 208 0.05 -0.01 -7.20
CA ALA A 208 0.75 -1.27 -7.00
C ALA A 208 2.09 -1.10 -6.26
N ILE A 209 2.88 -0.07 -6.62
CA ILE A 209 4.15 0.23 -5.95
C ILE A 209 3.92 0.74 -4.53
N THR A 210 2.87 1.53 -4.28
CA THR A 210 2.49 1.93 -2.92
C THR A 210 2.05 0.74 -2.08
N ASN A 211 1.31 -0.20 -2.66
CA ASN A 211 0.92 -1.44 -1.97
C ASN A 211 2.14 -2.28 -1.63
N PHE A 212 3.13 -2.39 -2.52
CA PHE A 212 4.41 -3.05 -2.22
C PHE A 212 5.10 -2.43 -1.00
N ASN A 213 5.29 -1.10 -1.01
CA ASN A 213 5.93 -0.40 0.11
C ASN A 213 5.14 -0.51 1.42
N THR A 214 3.80 -0.52 1.31
CA THR A 214 2.91 -0.80 2.44
C THR A 214 3.15 -2.20 2.98
N ALA A 215 3.27 -3.21 2.11
CA ALA A 215 3.59 -4.59 2.51
C ALA A 215 4.94 -4.71 3.21
N LEU A 216 5.98 -4.01 2.72
CA LEU A 216 7.29 -3.96 3.38
C LEU A 216 7.17 -3.41 4.81
N THR A 217 6.55 -2.25 4.95
CA THR A 217 6.33 -1.59 6.25
C THR A 217 5.57 -2.52 7.20
N ASN A 218 4.50 -3.10 6.67
CA ASN A 218 3.63 -4.02 7.38
C ASN A 218 4.33 -5.31 7.78
N SER A 219 5.36 -5.75 7.05
CA SER A 219 6.17 -6.92 7.40
C SER A 219 7.41 -6.59 8.23
N GLY A 220 7.50 -5.36 8.76
CA GLY A 220 8.60 -4.92 9.62
C GLY A 220 9.88 -4.55 8.87
N VAL A 221 9.81 -4.37 7.55
CA VAL A 221 10.93 -3.90 6.71
C VAL A 221 10.81 -2.39 6.54
N SER A 222 11.59 -1.63 7.31
CA SER A 222 11.55 -0.15 7.32
C SER A 222 12.71 0.52 6.59
N ASN A 223 13.77 -0.24 6.28
CA ASN A 223 15.00 0.26 5.65
C ASN A 223 15.03 0.02 4.14
N VAL A 224 13.95 -0.48 3.52
CA VAL A 224 13.88 -0.72 2.07
C VAL A 224 12.70 0.04 1.49
N THR A 225 12.92 0.70 0.35
CA THR A 225 11.86 1.39 -0.40
C THR A 225 11.92 0.99 -1.86
N ILE A 226 10.79 0.54 -2.40
CA ILE A 226 10.60 0.34 -3.83
C ILE A 226 10.22 1.68 -4.46
N ASN A 227 11.07 2.17 -5.35
CA ASN A 227 10.96 3.50 -5.91
C ASN A 227 10.56 3.46 -7.38
N LEU A 228 9.41 4.03 -7.70
CA LEU A 228 8.94 4.15 -9.09
C LEU A 228 9.67 5.29 -9.81
N VAL A 229 10.71 4.96 -10.57
CA VAL A 229 11.48 5.94 -11.35
C VAL A 229 10.82 6.29 -12.67
N TYR A 230 10.05 5.35 -13.25
CA TYR A 230 9.37 5.54 -14.52
C TYR A 230 8.16 4.63 -14.66
N SER A 231 7.11 5.15 -15.29
CA SER A 231 6.07 4.32 -15.89
C SER A 231 5.54 4.94 -17.18
N GLY A 232 5.17 4.11 -18.14
CA GLY A 232 4.73 4.59 -19.44
C GLY A 232 4.32 3.50 -20.42
N GLU A 233 3.69 3.92 -21.51
CA GLU A 233 3.31 3.04 -22.60
C GLU A 233 4.55 2.61 -23.40
N ILE A 234 4.61 1.33 -23.75
CA ILE A 234 5.60 0.77 -24.66
C ILE A 234 4.92 0.33 -25.96
N SER A 235 5.55 0.67 -27.10
CA SER A 235 5.06 0.26 -28.42
C SER A 235 5.38 -1.22 -28.66
N TYR A 236 4.56 -2.10 -28.10
CA TYR A 236 4.68 -3.54 -28.22
C TYR A 236 3.31 -4.19 -28.43
N THR A 237 3.25 -5.11 -29.38
CA THR A 237 2.10 -6.00 -29.57
C THR A 237 2.38 -7.31 -28.86
N GLU A 238 1.51 -7.65 -27.90
CA GLU A 238 1.58 -8.88 -27.12
C GLU A 238 1.59 -10.11 -28.02
N SER A 239 2.42 -11.09 -27.69
CA SER A 239 2.50 -12.34 -28.45
C SER A 239 1.30 -13.27 -28.23
N GLY A 240 0.53 -13.02 -27.17
CA GLY A 240 -0.45 -13.97 -26.65
C GLY A 240 0.12 -14.92 -25.60
N SER A 241 1.41 -14.80 -25.24
CA SER A 241 2.06 -15.64 -24.23
C SER A 241 3.06 -14.89 -23.36
N LEU A 242 2.89 -14.95 -22.05
CA LEU A 242 3.85 -14.37 -21.09
C LEU A 242 5.23 -15.00 -21.19
N SER A 243 5.33 -16.30 -21.49
CA SER A 243 6.62 -17.00 -21.67
C SER A 243 7.38 -16.55 -22.92
N THR A 244 6.72 -15.85 -23.84
CA THR A 244 7.35 -15.20 -25.01
C THR A 244 7.59 -13.71 -24.75
N ASP A 245 6.64 -13.03 -24.11
CA ASP A 245 6.73 -11.59 -23.85
C ASP A 245 7.81 -11.25 -22.81
N LEU A 246 8.03 -12.09 -21.80
CA LEU A 246 9.04 -11.87 -20.77
C LEU A 246 10.48 -11.91 -21.33
N PRO A 247 10.92 -12.94 -22.09
CA PRO A 247 12.22 -12.91 -22.74
C PRO A 247 12.41 -11.71 -23.68
N ARG A 248 11.37 -11.28 -24.39
CA ARG A 248 11.40 -10.09 -25.26
C ARG A 248 11.56 -8.78 -24.47
N LEU A 249 11.08 -8.74 -23.24
CA LEU A 249 11.33 -7.60 -22.34
C LEU A 249 12.78 -7.59 -21.84
N ARG A 250 13.32 -8.77 -21.50
CA ARG A 250 14.64 -8.93 -20.90
C ARG A 250 15.78 -8.80 -21.92
N ASN A 251 15.64 -9.44 -23.08
CA ASN A 251 16.70 -9.51 -24.06
C ASN A 251 16.84 -8.16 -24.78
N ASN A 252 18.01 -7.89 -25.34
CA ASN A 252 18.30 -6.67 -26.08
C ASN A 252 18.78 -7.04 -27.48
N ASN A 253 18.46 -6.20 -28.47
CA ASN A 253 18.72 -6.39 -29.89
C ASN A 253 18.03 -7.64 -30.48
N ASP A 254 16.86 -8.02 -29.95
CA ASP A 254 16.03 -9.10 -30.51
C ASP A 254 14.88 -8.59 -31.40
N GLY A 255 14.79 -7.26 -31.56
CA GLY A 255 13.78 -6.58 -32.36
C GLY A 255 12.47 -6.31 -31.60
N PHE A 256 12.39 -6.64 -30.31
CA PHE A 256 11.23 -6.40 -29.47
C PHE A 256 11.60 -5.56 -28.25
N MET A 257 10.87 -4.46 -28.02
CA MET A 257 11.02 -3.63 -26.81
C MET A 257 12.47 -3.19 -26.50
N ASP A 258 13.38 -3.15 -27.47
CA ASP A 258 14.80 -2.79 -27.25
C ASP A 258 14.97 -1.41 -26.58
N ASN A 259 14.02 -0.51 -26.81
CA ASN A 259 13.99 0.80 -26.16
C ASN A 259 13.77 0.73 -24.63
N VAL A 260 13.27 -0.38 -24.08
CA VAL A 260 13.19 -0.62 -22.62
C VAL A 260 14.57 -0.57 -21.99
N HIS A 261 15.63 -1.07 -22.66
CA HIS A 261 17.00 -1.01 -22.13
C HIS A 261 17.56 0.41 -22.11
N THR A 262 17.15 1.24 -23.09
CA THR A 262 17.46 2.66 -23.09
C THR A 262 16.76 3.37 -21.93
N LEU A 263 15.48 3.07 -21.68
CA LEU A 263 14.74 3.58 -20.51
C LEU A 263 15.38 3.10 -19.20
N ARG A 264 15.76 1.81 -19.09
CA ARG A 264 16.45 1.23 -17.94
C ARG A 264 17.69 2.01 -17.57
N THR A 265 18.53 2.26 -18.56
CA THR A 265 19.76 3.03 -18.39
C THR A 265 19.46 4.50 -18.05
N THR A 266 18.47 5.12 -18.70
CA THR A 266 18.12 6.53 -18.49
C THR A 266 17.63 6.79 -17.06
N TYR A 267 16.76 5.92 -16.55
CA TYR A 267 16.09 6.08 -15.26
C TYR A 267 16.76 5.28 -14.13
N GLY A 268 17.82 4.51 -14.42
CA GLY A 268 18.56 3.74 -13.42
C GLY A 268 17.76 2.59 -12.81
N ALA A 269 16.82 1.99 -13.54
CA ALA A 269 15.90 1.01 -12.96
C ALA A 269 16.57 -0.35 -12.70
N ASP A 270 16.72 -0.71 -11.43
CA ASP A 270 17.21 -2.01 -10.98
C ASP A 270 16.30 -3.15 -11.46
N LEU A 271 14.98 -2.95 -11.37
CA LEU A 271 13.96 -3.90 -11.77
C LEU A 271 13.04 -3.31 -12.85
N CYS A 272 12.65 -4.14 -13.82
CA CYS A 272 11.79 -3.77 -14.94
C CYS A 272 10.56 -4.68 -14.98
N ALA A 273 9.36 -4.10 -15.03
CA ALA A 273 8.13 -4.85 -15.19
C ALA A 273 7.39 -4.44 -16.47
N LEU A 274 6.78 -5.41 -17.15
CA LEU A 274 5.80 -5.20 -18.21
C LEU A 274 4.40 -5.53 -17.69
N VAL A 275 3.43 -4.67 -17.99
CA VAL A 275 2.01 -5.01 -17.80
C VAL A 275 1.33 -5.22 -19.15
N THR A 276 0.67 -6.36 -19.28
CA THR A 276 0.01 -6.82 -20.51
C THR A 276 -1.48 -7.08 -20.30
N SER A 277 -2.22 -7.16 -21.39
CA SER A 277 -3.58 -7.68 -21.49
C SER A 277 -3.61 -9.05 -22.20
N THR A 278 -2.50 -9.78 -22.15
CA THR A 278 -2.33 -11.07 -22.81
C THR A 278 -3.45 -12.03 -22.38
N PRO A 279 -4.17 -12.68 -23.31
CA PRO A 279 -5.31 -13.53 -22.98
C PRO A 279 -4.86 -14.89 -22.43
N THR A 280 -4.36 -14.91 -21.20
CA THR A 280 -3.90 -16.11 -20.48
C THR A 280 -4.54 -16.21 -19.09
N ASN A 281 -4.41 -17.38 -18.47
CA ASN A 281 -4.81 -17.66 -17.09
C ASN A 281 -3.58 -17.68 -16.16
N THR A 282 -2.59 -16.84 -16.43
CA THR A 282 -1.38 -16.72 -15.63
C THR A 282 -1.21 -15.25 -15.28
N CYS A 283 -1.34 -14.90 -13.99
CA CYS A 283 -1.33 -13.52 -13.52
C CYS A 283 0.02 -12.82 -13.70
N GLY A 284 1.12 -13.56 -13.76
CA GLY A 284 2.46 -13.02 -13.96
C GLY A 284 3.50 -14.09 -14.25
N LEU A 285 4.68 -13.64 -14.66
CA LEU A 285 5.85 -14.47 -14.87
C LEU A 285 7.10 -13.62 -14.58
N GLY A 286 7.98 -14.10 -13.71
CA GLY A 286 9.22 -13.42 -13.32
C GLY A 286 10.47 -14.26 -13.54
N TYR A 287 11.64 -13.63 -13.58
CA TYR A 287 12.89 -14.36 -13.41
C TYR A 287 13.23 -14.46 -11.92
N VAL A 288 13.82 -15.59 -11.49
CA VAL A 288 14.28 -15.76 -10.10
C VAL A 288 15.79 -15.71 -10.01
N ASN A 289 16.30 -14.87 -9.10
CA ASN A 289 17.69 -14.94 -8.64
C ASN A 289 17.90 -16.19 -7.78
N THR A 290 18.76 -17.12 -8.21
CA THR A 290 18.92 -18.44 -7.58
C THR A 290 20.21 -18.61 -6.78
N SER A 291 21.20 -17.74 -6.93
CA SER A 291 22.47 -17.82 -6.20
C SER A 291 22.51 -16.83 -5.04
N SER A 292 22.80 -17.31 -3.83
CA SER A 292 22.93 -16.45 -2.64
C SER A 292 24.11 -15.47 -2.68
N THR A 293 25.09 -15.74 -3.55
CA THR A 293 26.37 -15.00 -3.66
C THR A 293 26.60 -14.42 -5.05
N ASN A 294 25.68 -14.60 -5.98
CA ASN A 294 25.81 -14.13 -7.35
C ASN A 294 24.44 -13.72 -7.93
N TYR A 295 23.85 -12.68 -7.35
CA TYR A 295 22.63 -12.07 -7.89
C TYR A 295 22.95 -11.38 -9.21
N SER A 296 22.09 -11.57 -10.21
CA SER A 296 22.26 -11.01 -11.54
C SER A 296 21.15 -10.02 -11.88
N SER A 297 21.53 -8.92 -12.53
CA SER A 297 20.60 -7.93 -13.09
C SER A 297 19.77 -8.49 -14.26
N SER A 298 20.18 -9.62 -14.84
CA SER A 298 19.41 -10.36 -15.87
C SER A 298 18.13 -10.98 -15.33
N SER A 299 18.07 -11.27 -14.02
CA SER A 299 16.83 -11.70 -13.36
C SER A 299 15.93 -10.52 -12.97
N GLY A 300 16.33 -9.28 -13.24
CA GLY A 300 15.60 -8.07 -12.87
C GLY A 300 14.38 -7.76 -13.74
N PHE A 301 13.72 -8.75 -14.33
CA PHE A 301 12.64 -8.57 -15.30
C PHE A 301 11.43 -9.45 -15.00
N CYS A 302 10.24 -8.88 -15.07
CA CYS A 302 8.99 -9.63 -14.94
C CYS A 302 7.86 -9.09 -15.81
N VAL A 303 6.78 -9.86 -15.93
CA VAL A 303 5.54 -9.46 -16.59
C VAL A 303 4.33 -9.79 -15.71
N SER A 304 3.30 -8.95 -15.73
CA SER A 304 2.02 -9.22 -15.05
C SER A 304 0.82 -8.87 -15.93
N LEU A 305 -0.33 -9.50 -15.67
CA LEU A 305 -1.60 -9.10 -16.27
C LEU A 305 -2.18 -7.87 -15.59
N TYR A 306 -2.74 -6.96 -16.39
CA TYR A 306 -3.34 -5.71 -15.94
C TYR A 306 -4.44 -5.89 -14.87
N ASN A 307 -5.22 -6.96 -14.93
CA ASN A 307 -6.30 -7.26 -14.00
C ASN A 307 -5.81 -7.93 -12.70
N CYS A 308 -4.56 -8.43 -12.65
CA CYS A 308 -3.93 -9.02 -11.47
C CYS A 308 -2.93 -8.08 -10.78
N ALA A 309 -2.30 -7.17 -11.53
CA ALA A 309 -1.16 -6.37 -11.08
C ALA A 309 -1.39 -5.68 -9.72
N VAL A 310 -2.60 -5.12 -9.50
CA VAL A 310 -2.98 -4.43 -8.26
C VAL A 310 -3.79 -5.32 -7.33
N SER A 311 -4.93 -5.85 -7.81
CA SER A 311 -5.94 -6.57 -7.03
C SER A 311 -5.43 -7.87 -6.39
N ASN A 312 -4.49 -8.52 -7.08
CA ASN A 312 -3.88 -9.78 -6.66
C ASN A 312 -2.46 -9.59 -6.10
N TYR A 313 -1.95 -8.36 -6.06
CA TYR A 313 -0.55 -8.08 -5.74
C TYR A 313 0.46 -8.76 -6.67
N SER A 314 0.06 -9.18 -7.89
CA SER A 314 0.94 -9.94 -8.79
C SER A 314 2.17 -9.15 -9.20
N LEU A 315 2.07 -7.83 -9.42
CA LEU A 315 3.28 -7.05 -9.71
C LEU A 315 4.30 -7.12 -8.56
N ALA A 316 3.82 -7.09 -7.32
CA ALA A 316 4.69 -7.24 -6.16
C ALA A 316 5.28 -8.65 -6.08
N HIS A 317 4.45 -9.68 -6.31
CA HIS A 317 4.86 -11.08 -6.37
C HIS A 317 6.02 -11.29 -7.36
N GLU A 318 5.85 -10.84 -8.60
CA GLU A 318 6.88 -11.04 -9.63
C GLU A 318 8.16 -10.24 -9.37
N LEU A 319 8.05 -9.03 -8.83
CA LEU A 319 9.22 -8.27 -8.40
C LEU A 319 9.95 -9.02 -7.26
N GLY A 320 9.20 -9.67 -6.36
CA GLY A 320 9.73 -10.55 -5.32
C GLY A 320 10.58 -11.69 -5.89
N HIS A 321 10.10 -12.35 -6.94
CA HIS A 321 10.88 -13.35 -7.68
C HIS A 321 12.19 -12.78 -8.22
N ASN A 322 12.17 -11.62 -8.86
CA ASN A 322 13.38 -10.96 -9.37
C ASN A 322 14.42 -10.72 -8.25
N MET A 323 13.97 -10.54 -7.02
CA MET A 323 14.82 -10.36 -5.82
C MET A 323 15.16 -11.68 -5.10
N GLY A 324 14.80 -12.83 -5.66
CA GLY A 324 15.16 -14.14 -5.12
C GLY A 324 14.21 -14.69 -4.07
N LEU A 325 12.96 -14.19 -4.01
CA LEU A 325 11.89 -14.80 -3.22
C LEU A 325 11.23 -15.96 -3.97
N ARG A 326 10.66 -16.87 -3.19
CA ARG A 326 10.10 -18.16 -3.59
C ARG A 326 8.67 -18.27 -3.09
N HIS A 327 7.90 -19.14 -3.73
CA HIS A 327 6.58 -19.49 -3.21
C HIS A 327 6.64 -20.15 -1.85
N ASP A 328 5.49 -20.39 -1.24
CA ASP A 328 5.47 -21.12 0.03
C ASP A 328 5.91 -22.59 -0.11
N TRP A 329 6.31 -23.16 1.02
CA TRP A 329 6.82 -24.53 1.14
C TRP A 329 5.86 -25.66 0.74
N TYR A 330 4.58 -25.36 0.47
CA TYR A 330 3.65 -26.37 -0.05
C TYR A 330 3.85 -26.58 -1.55
N VAL A 331 4.11 -25.52 -2.32
CA VAL A 331 4.24 -25.57 -3.78
C VAL A 331 5.68 -25.51 -4.28
N ASP A 332 6.60 -24.87 -3.53
CA ASP A 332 8.03 -24.83 -3.86
C ASP A 332 8.89 -25.33 -2.68
N SER A 333 9.71 -26.36 -2.92
CA SER A 333 10.63 -26.93 -1.92
C SER A 333 12.11 -26.59 -2.16
N SER A 334 12.38 -25.77 -3.18
CA SER A 334 13.72 -25.28 -3.50
C SER A 334 14.25 -24.38 -2.41
N THR A 335 15.49 -24.62 -1.98
CA THR A 335 16.19 -23.82 -0.96
C THR A 335 17.08 -22.73 -1.56
N THR A 336 16.94 -22.45 -2.85
CA THR A 336 17.81 -21.49 -3.58
C THR A 336 17.05 -20.19 -3.83
N PRO A 337 17.61 -19.00 -3.59
CA PRO A 337 18.96 -18.75 -3.09
C PRO A 337 19.08 -19.06 -1.60
N CYS A 338 17.98 -18.97 -0.84
CA CYS A 338 17.94 -19.25 0.59
C CYS A 338 16.70 -20.06 0.97
N ASP A 339 16.84 -20.98 1.92
CA ASP A 339 15.77 -21.85 2.43
C ASP A 339 14.64 -21.12 3.18
N HIS A 340 14.82 -19.85 3.52
CA HIS A 340 13.84 -19.04 4.25
C HIS A 340 13.21 -17.93 3.40
N HIS A 341 13.53 -17.86 2.11
CA HIS A 341 12.94 -16.90 1.15
C HIS A 341 11.56 -17.32 0.64
N HIS A 342 10.80 -18.06 1.44
CA HIS A 342 9.49 -18.60 1.05
C HIS A 342 8.35 -17.73 1.57
N GLY A 343 7.28 -17.67 0.77
CA GLY A 343 5.96 -17.26 1.22
C GLY A 343 5.42 -18.14 2.35
N TYR A 344 4.31 -17.71 2.94
CA TYR A 344 3.68 -18.37 4.08
C TYR A 344 2.16 -18.40 3.99
N THR A 345 1.59 -19.57 4.25
CA THR A 345 0.15 -19.79 4.45
C THR A 345 -0.12 -20.00 5.93
N ASN A 346 -1.16 -19.34 6.48
CA ASN A 346 -1.43 -19.38 7.92
C ASN A 346 -1.69 -20.80 8.44
N LYS A 347 -0.73 -21.38 9.18
CA LYS A 347 -0.82 -22.76 9.66
C LYS A 347 -1.97 -23.00 10.61
N LYS A 348 -2.41 -21.99 11.35
CA LYS A 348 -3.60 -22.13 12.21
C LYS A 348 -4.86 -22.43 11.41
N ALA A 349 -5.02 -21.84 10.22
CA ALA A 349 -6.13 -22.17 9.35
C ALA A 349 -6.01 -23.61 8.81
N ILE A 350 -4.80 -24.02 8.44
CA ILE A 350 -4.51 -25.37 7.95
C ILE A 350 -4.82 -26.44 9.00
N ASP A 351 -4.42 -26.21 10.25
CA ASP A 351 -4.63 -27.14 11.37
C ASP A 351 -6.11 -27.25 11.74
N LEU A 352 -6.84 -26.13 11.72
CA LEU A 352 -8.28 -26.10 12.01
C LEU A 352 -9.15 -26.61 10.87
N GLY A 353 -8.62 -26.68 9.64
CA GLY A 353 -9.39 -27.13 8.48
C GLY A 353 -10.58 -26.20 8.20
N SER A 354 -11.73 -26.80 7.85
CA SER A 354 -12.99 -26.11 7.64
C SER A 354 -13.51 -25.34 8.86
N SER A 355 -13.01 -25.64 10.06
CA SER A 355 -13.36 -24.94 11.31
C SER A 355 -12.65 -23.59 11.48
N SER A 356 -11.68 -23.26 10.62
CA SER A 356 -11.02 -21.96 10.61
C SER A 356 -11.99 -20.83 10.25
N THR A 357 -11.82 -19.66 10.85
CA THR A 357 -12.60 -18.45 10.51
C THR A 357 -12.03 -17.74 9.29
N SER A 358 -12.83 -16.87 8.64
CA SER A 358 -12.34 -16.04 7.52
C SER A 358 -11.11 -15.20 7.89
N SER A 359 -11.07 -14.65 9.11
CA SER A 359 -9.93 -13.87 9.61
C SER A 359 -8.62 -14.65 9.73
N GLN A 360 -8.67 -15.98 9.76
CA GLN A 360 -7.51 -16.87 9.83
C GLN A 360 -7.10 -17.39 8.45
N ARG A 361 -8.01 -17.38 7.47
CA ARG A 361 -7.80 -17.95 6.12
C ARG A 361 -7.07 -16.95 5.22
N TRP A 362 -5.76 -16.84 5.40
CA TRP A 362 -4.93 -15.92 4.63
C TRP A 362 -3.55 -16.53 4.30
N ARG A 363 -2.90 -15.92 3.30
CA ARG A 363 -1.57 -16.28 2.79
C ARG A 363 -0.79 -15.02 2.40
N THR A 364 0.53 -15.01 2.54
CA THR A 364 1.40 -13.87 2.17
C THR A 364 1.53 -13.74 0.65
N ILE A 365 2.14 -12.65 0.17
CA ILE A 365 2.21 -12.30 -1.26
C ILE A 365 2.78 -13.45 -2.11
N MET A 366 3.86 -14.10 -1.67
CA MET A 366 4.48 -15.20 -2.44
C MET A 366 3.78 -16.55 -2.26
N ALA A 367 2.94 -16.71 -1.26
CA ALA A 367 2.26 -17.99 -1.02
C ALA A 367 1.11 -18.22 -2.00
N TYR A 368 0.87 -19.47 -2.35
CA TYR A 368 -0.21 -19.95 -3.19
C TYR A 368 -1.38 -20.52 -2.35
N ASN A 369 -2.54 -20.68 -2.97
CA ASN A 369 -3.75 -21.13 -2.27
C ASN A 369 -3.82 -22.66 -2.11
N ASP A 370 -2.93 -23.39 -2.76
CA ASP A 370 -2.94 -24.85 -2.89
C ASP A 370 -3.02 -25.58 -1.55
N GLU A 371 -2.28 -25.13 -0.54
CA GLU A 371 -2.36 -25.74 0.79
C GLU A 371 -3.77 -25.59 1.39
N CYS A 372 -4.39 -24.42 1.25
CA CYS A 372 -5.76 -24.18 1.73
C CYS A 372 -6.77 -24.99 0.91
N SER A 373 -6.63 -25.01 -0.43
CA SER A 373 -7.45 -25.83 -1.32
C SER A 373 -7.44 -27.30 -0.90
N SER A 374 -6.26 -27.83 -0.53
CA SER A 374 -6.10 -29.21 -0.06
C SER A 374 -6.86 -29.50 1.25
N LYS A 375 -7.20 -28.46 2.00
CA LYS A 375 -8.03 -28.52 3.23
C LYS A 375 -9.50 -28.18 2.98
N GLY A 376 -9.92 -27.93 1.75
CA GLY A 376 -11.30 -27.68 1.37
C GLY A 376 -11.79 -26.24 1.57
N PHE A 377 -10.88 -25.26 1.64
CA PHE A 377 -11.23 -23.84 1.72
C PHE A 377 -10.21 -22.96 0.98
N ASN A 378 -10.49 -21.67 0.83
CA ASN A 378 -9.55 -20.72 0.23
C ASN A 378 -8.98 -19.77 1.28
N CYS A 379 -7.75 -19.32 1.04
CA CYS A 379 -7.02 -18.32 1.78
C CYS A 379 -6.78 -17.07 0.94
N THR A 380 -7.23 -15.94 1.45
CA THR A 380 -7.02 -14.65 0.77
C THR A 380 -5.55 -14.25 0.81
N ARG A 381 -5.01 -13.80 -0.33
CA ARG A 381 -3.67 -13.21 -0.40
C ARG A 381 -3.68 -11.82 0.23
N ILE A 382 -2.97 -11.65 1.34
CA ILE A 382 -2.86 -10.39 2.10
C ILE A 382 -1.61 -9.62 1.69
N ASN A 383 -1.61 -8.30 1.93
CA ASN A 383 -0.51 -7.40 1.57
C ASN A 383 0.64 -7.47 2.58
N ARG A 384 1.24 -8.66 2.72
CA ARG A 384 2.32 -8.95 3.67
C ARG A 384 3.34 -9.87 3.02
N TRP A 385 4.61 -9.65 3.35
CA TRP A 385 5.72 -10.60 3.21
C TRP A 385 5.87 -11.40 4.51
N ALA A 386 6.37 -12.62 4.42
CA ALA A 386 6.51 -13.50 5.57
C ALA A 386 7.51 -12.96 6.59
N ASN A 387 7.08 -12.86 7.85
CA ASN A 387 7.93 -12.52 8.98
C ASN A 387 7.40 -13.20 10.27
N PRO A 388 8.11 -14.18 10.85
CA PRO A 388 7.67 -14.88 12.06
C PRO A 388 7.54 -13.98 13.30
N GLY A 389 8.17 -12.79 13.30
CA GLY A 389 8.07 -11.82 14.38
C GLY A 389 6.89 -10.84 14.25
N ILE A 390 6.12 -10.90 13.15
CA ILE A 390 5.01 -9.99 12.88
C ILE A 390 3.72 -10.78 12.73
N ASN A 391 2.67 -10.34 13.43
CA ASN A 391 1.36 -10.97 13.41
C ASN A 391 0.40 -10.27 12.45
N TYR A 392 -0.48 -11.06 11.84
CA TYR A 392 -1.69 -10.61 11.16
C TYR A 392 -2.89 -11.35 11.77
N ASN A 393 -3.90 -10.60 12.25
CA ASN A 393 -5.03 -11.17 13.00
C ASN A 393 -4.60 -12.10 14.16
N SER A 394 -3.56 -11.69 14.90
CA SER A 394 -2.97 -12.39 16.05
C SER A 394 -2.21 -13.68 15.73
N ASP A 395 -2.08 -14.06 14.46
CA ASP A 395 -1.30 -15.23 14.03
C ASP A 395 0.00 -14.76 13.34
N PRO A 396 1.14 -15.43 13.56
CA PRO A 396 2.42 -15.04 12.96
C PRO A 396 2.40 -15.21 11.44
N THR A 397 3.04 -14.29 10.72
CA THR A 397 3.10 -14.26 9.25
C THR A 397 4.22 -15.08 8.63
N GLY A 398 4.93 -15.88 9.42
CA GLY A 398 6.04 -16.69 8.91
C GLY A 398 6.50 -17.76 9.89
N VAL A 399 7.58 -18.45 9.52
CA VAL A 399 8.22 -19.50 10.32
C VAL A 399 9.69 -19.12 10.55
N ALA A 400 10.16 -19.23 11.80
CA ALA A 400 11.51 -18.83 12.20
C ALA A 400 12.61 -19.61 11.47
N ILE A 401 13.67 -18.90 11.06
CA ILE A 401 14.89 -19.50 10.51
C ILE A 401 15.47 -20.49 11.54
N GLY A 402 15.88 -21.67 11.05
CA GLY A 402 16.32 -22.80 11.89
C GLY A 402 15.20 -23.77 12.29
N SER A 403 13.94 -23.43 12.03
CA SER A 403 12.82 -24.39 12.10
C SER A 403 12.71 -25.20 10.81
N THR A 404 11.96 -26.31 10.83
CA THR A 404 11.58 -27.03 9.60
C THR A 404 10.73 -26.12 8.71
N LYS A 405 11.09 -26.01 7.42
CA LYS A 405 10.40 -25.18 6.41
C LYS A 405 10.26 -23.70 6.85
N PRO A 406 11.38 -22.99 7.06
CA PRO A 406 11.36 -21.60 7.52
C PRO A 406 10.79 -20.66 6.44
N ALA A 407 10.09 -19.60 6.84
CA ALA A 407 9.48 -18.63 5.94
C ALA A 407 9.66 -17.22 6.54
N ASN A 408 10.63 -16.48 6.03
CA ASN A 408 11.03 -15.17 6.52
C ASN A 408 11.60 -14.30 5.39
N GLU A 409 10.73 -13.90 4.47
CA GLU A 409 11.05 -13.02 3.34
C GLU A 409 11.57 -11.65 3.80
N ALA A 410 11.08 -11.14 4.94
CA ALA A 410 11.54 -9.89 5.53
C ALA A 410 13.04 -9.91 5.85
N TYR A 411 13.56 -11.06 6.33
CA TYR A 411 15.00 -11.24 6.54
C TYR A 411 15.78 -11.09 5.22
N GLY A 412 15.26 -11.64 4.12
CA GLY A 412 15.83 -11.52 2.78
C GLY A 412 15.86 -10.06 2.32
N PHE A 413 14.73 -9.36 2.37
CA PHE A 413 14.62 -7.95 1.98
C PHE A 413 15.68 -7.08 2.62
N THR A 414 15.91 -7.25 3.92
CA THR A 414 16.89 -6.45 4.65
C THR A 414 18.34 -6.70 4.24
N ARG A 415 18.66 -7.72 3.42
CA ARG A 415 20.02 -8.09 2.99
C ARG A 415 20.22 -8.04 1.49
N PHE A 416 19.31 -8.61 0.70
CA PHE A 416 19.46 -8.57 -0.76
C PHE A 416 19.19 -7.18 -1.34
N ALA A 417 18.53 -6.27 -0.61
CA ALA A 417 18.21 -4.94 -1.14
C ALA A 417 19.47 -4.18 -1.59
N CYS A 418 20.58 -4.27 -0.86
CA CYS A 418 21.86 -3.64 -1.23
C CYS A 418 22.45 -4.23 -2.50
N VAL A 419 22.15 -5.48 -2.80
CA VAL A 419 22.67 -6.14 -4.00
C VAL A 419 21.81 -5.77 -5.20
N VAL A 420 20.48 -5.85 -5.03
CA VAL A 420 19.50 -5.52 -6.06
C VAL A 420 19.58 -4.03 -6.44
N SER A 421 19.76 -3.12 -5.47
CA SER A 421 19.89 -1.67 -5.73
C SER A 421 21.17 -1.27 -6.48
N ASN A 422 22.00 -2.24 -6.85
CA ASN A 422 23.22 -2.05 -7.63
C ASN A 422 23.13 -2.76 -8.99
N PHE A 423 21.94 -3.23 -9.38
CA PHE A 423 21.71 -3.81 -10.71
C PHE A 423 21.88 -2.77 -11.80
N MET A 424 21.56 -1.50 -11.51
CA MET A 424 21.90 -0.36 -12.34
C MET A 424 22.71 0.68 -11.56
N PRO A 425 23.61 1.43 -12.22
CA PRO A 425 24.22 2.60 -11.60
C PRO A 425 23.14 3.64 -11.25
N GLU A 426 23.25 4.28 -10.09
CA GLU A 426 22.38 5.40 -9.75
C GLU A 426 22.64 6.56 -10.72
N THR A 427 21.67 6.86 -11.59
CA THR A 427 21.82 7.88 -12.62
C THR A 427 21.25 9.24 -12.20
N GLN A 428 20.26 9.26 -11.29
CA GLN A 428 19.51 10.47 -10.93
C GLN A 428 18.98 10.42 -9.49
N SER A 429 19.73 10.94 -8.53
CA SER A 429 19.34 10.99 -7.11
C SER A 429 18.06 11.80 -6.82
N PHE A 430 17.59 12.61 -7.78
CA PHE A 430 16.34 13.36 -7.69
C PHE A 430 15.09 12.55 -8.07
N LEU A 431 15.24 11.37 -8.68
CA LEU A 431 14.11 10.50 -9.01
C LEU A 431 13.65 9.67 -7.80
N THR A 432 13.67 10.23 -6.60
CA THR A 432 13.28 9.52 -5.38
C THR A 432 11.82 9.73 -5.01
N THR A 433 11.19 8.67 -4.48
CA THR A 433 9.89 8.74 -3.85
C THR A 433 10.00 9.67 -2.64
N LYS A 434 9.10 10.65 -2.57
CA LYS A 434 9.02 11.58 -1.45
C LYS A 434 7.82 11.22 -0.59
N GLU A 435 8.08 10.87 0.66
CA GLU A 435 7.03 10.75 1.66
C GLU A 435 6.76 12.10 2.32
N THR A 436 5.50 12.50 2.35
CA THR A 436 5.02 13.66 3.09
C THR A 436 3.96 13.17 4.09
N PRO A 437 4.28 13.12 5.39
CA PRO A 437 3.30 12.76 6.41
C PRO A 437 2.07 13.68 6.34
N ARG A 438 0.93 13.22 6.88
CA ARG A 438 -0.17 14.12 7.18
C ARG A 438 0.39 15.24 8.03
N GLU A 439 0.23 16.46 7.54
CA GLU A 439 0.46 17.59 8.39
C GLU A 439 -0.52 17.43 9.56
N VAL A 440 0.00 17.36 10.80
CA VAL A 440 -0.79 17.45 12.03
C VAL A 440 -0.66 18.88 12.55
N GLN A 441 -1.76 19.48 12.97
CA GLN A 441 -1.70 20.77 13.66
C GLN A 441 -1.13 20.48 15.06
N GLU A 442 0.03 21.02 15.37
CA GLU A 442 0.68 20.86 16.66
C GLU A 442 0.87 22.23 17.31
N PHE A 443 0.56 22.30 18.60
CA PHE A 443 0.84 23.47 19.41
C PHE A 443 1.96 23.19 20.43
N ILE A 444 2.78 24.19 20.73
CA ILE A 444 3.81 24.13 21.77
C ILE A 444 3.51 25.22 22.78
N LEU A 445 3.57 24.87 24.07
CA LEU A 445 3.45 25.80 25.19
C LEU A 445 4.81 26.09 25.79
N TYR A 446 5.16 27.37 25.87
CA TYR A 446 6.41 27.80 26.47
C TYR A 446 6.28 29.14 27.19
N PRO A 447 6.86 29.32 28.39
CA PRO A 447 7.49 28.28 29.21
C PRO A 447 6.44 27.34 29.85
N ASN A 448 6.83 26.12 30.21
CA ASN A 448 6.03 25.21 31.04
C ASN A 448 6.97 24.40 31.93
N PRO A 449 7.03 24.63 33.25
CA PRO A 449 6.15 25.49 34.06
C PRO A 449 6.26 26.99 33.75
N ALA A 450 5.18 27.75 33.98
CA ALA A 450 5.08 29.18 33.75
C ALA A 450 4.79 29.96 35.04
N ASN A 451 5.28 31.20 35.13
CA ASN A 451 4.98 32.10 36.25
C ASN A 451 3.90 33.12 35.83
N ASP A 452 4.24 34.05 34.93
CA ASP A 452 3.35 35.15 34.57
C ASP A 452 2.62 34.96 33.24
N MET A 453 3.16 34.16 32.33
CA MET A 453 2.64 34.03 30.98
C MET A 453 3.04 32.72 30.29
N ILE A 454 2.20 32.28 29.36
CA ILE A 454 2.53 31.22 28.39
C ILE A 454 2.39 31.77 26.97
N GLN A 455 3.29 31.36 26.08
CA GLN A 455 3.19 31.53 24.65
C GLN A 455 2.81 30.21 23.98
N ILE A 456 1.96 30.34 22.96
CA ILE A 456 1.44 29.25 22.16
C ILE A 456 2.02 29.39 20.76
N SER A 457 2.95 28.51 20.41
CA SER A 457 3.39 28.35 19.03
C SER A 457 2.54 27.30 18.36
N GLY A 458 2.14 27.53 17.11
CA GLY A 458 1.42 26.55 16.30
C GLY A 458 2.15 26.38 14.98
N ASN A 459 2.28 25.15 14.51
CA ASN A 459 3.00 24.84 13.26
C ASN A 459 2.23 25.24 11.97
N ARG A 460 1.01 25.81 12.09
CA ARG A 460 0.27 26.38 10.97
C ARG A 460 -0.42 27.71 11.28
N PRO A 461 -0.63 28.55 10.24
CA PRO A 461 -1.50 29.71 10.34
C PRO A 461 -2.97 29.29 10.45
N GLY A 462 -3.73 30.03 11.26
CA GLY A 462 -5.16 29.80 11.46
C GLY A 462 -5.71 30.75 12.51
N LYS A 463 -7.05 30.89 12.54
CA LYS A 463 -7.74 31.54 13.64
C LYS A 463 -8.05 30.49 14.69
N TYR A 464 -7.53 30.70 15.90
CA TYR A 464 -7.71 29.78 17.01
C TYR A 464 -8.27 30.52 18.20
N SER A 465 -9.04 29.81 19.02
CA SER A 465 -9.41 30.27 20.35
C SER A 465 -8.86 29.33 21.40
N PHE A 466 -8.49 29.90 22.53
CA PHE A 466 -7.76 29.26 23.60
C PHE A 466 -8.54 29.40 24.89
N LYS A 467 -8.80 28.28 25.57
CA LYS A 467 -9.52 28.25 26.85
C LYS A 467 -8.68 27.55 27.89
N VAL A 468 -8.41 28.23 29.01
CA VAL A 468 -7.64 27.67 30.14
C VAL A 468 -8.62 27.16 31.18
N TYR A 469 -8.46 25.91 31.58
CA TYR A 469 -9.23 25.25 32.63
C TYR A 469 -8.34 24.94 33.83
N ASN A 470 -8.86 25.08 35.05
CA ASN A 470 -8.17 24.63 36.26
C ASN A 470 -8.32 23.10 36.46
N GLY A 471 -7.65 22.55 37.48
CA GLY A 471 -7.70 21.12 37.81
C GLY A 471 -9.09 20.55 38.16
N ILE A 472 -10.11 21.38 38.38
CA ILE A 472 -11.51 20.98 38.59
C ILE A 472 -12.41 21.21 37.36
N GLY A 473 -11.83 21.59 36.21
CA GLY A 473 -12.55 21.75 34.94
C GLY A 473 -13.32 23.06 34.79
N GLN A 474 -13.06 24.08 35.62
CA GLN A 474 -13.63 25.41 35.43
C GLN A 474 -12.82 26.20 34.41
N ASN A 475 -13.50 26.83 33.43
CA ASN A 475 -12.88 27.73 32.46
C ASN A 475 -12.52 29.06 33.15
N ILE A 476 -11.24 29.41 33.18
CA ILE A 476 -10.70 30.59 33.85
C ILE A 476 -10.35 31.70 32.86
N ILE A 477 -9.84 31.34 31.67
CA ILE A 477 -9.41 32.30 30.64
C ILE A 477 -9.95 31.85 29.30
N THR A 478 -10.51 32.77 28.52
CA THR A 478 -10.84 32.57 27.11
C THR A 478 -10.22 33.70 26.30
N THR A 479 -9.41 33.37 25.30
CA THR A 479 -8.69 34.35 24.49
C THR A 479 -8.42 33.82 23.08
N ASN A 480 -8.18 34.73 22.12
CA ASN A 480 -7.67 34.38 20.79
C ASN A 480 -6.18 34.73 20.63
N GLU A 481 -5.58 35.32 21.69
CA GLU A 481 -4.18 35.69 21.70
C GLU A 481 -3.30 34.47 21.95
N LYS A 482 -2.20 34.39 21.20
CA LYS A 482 -1.18 33.34 21.37
C LYS A 482 -0.33 33.53 22.63
N THR A 483 -0.45 34.68 23.29
CA THR A 483 0.18 34.95 24.57
C THR A 483 -0.92 35.05 25.63
N ILE A 484 -0.87 34.18 26.63
CA ILE A 484 -1.86 34.15 27.72
C ILE A 484 -1.19 34.64 29.01
N ASN A 485 -1.77 35.67 29.61
CA ASN A 485 -1.37 36.18 30.91
C ASN A 485 -1.97 35.29 32.02
N LEU A 486 -1.11 34.81 32.91
CA LEU A 486 -1.42 33.90 34.01
C LEU A 486 -1.31 34.59 35.38
N LYS A 487 -0.95 35.87 35.41
CA LYS A 487 -0.77 36.63 36.65
C LYS A 487 -2.05 36.63 37.47
N GLY A 488 -1.93 36.23 38.74
CA GLY A 488 -3.06 36.13 39.67
C GLY A 488 -3.75 34.76 39.69
N LEU A 489 -3.33 33.81 38.85
CA LEU A 489 -3.70 32.42 39.00
C LEU A 489 -2.92 31.78 40.16
N LEU A 490 -3.55 30.88 40.90
CA LEU A 490 -2.89 30.11 41.95
C LEU A 490 -1.96 29.08 41.32
N SER A 491 -0.83 28.81 41.99
CA SER A 491 0.09 27.74 41.60
C SER A 491 -0.64 26.40 41.53
N GLY A 492 -0.43 25.65 40.44
CA GLY A 492 -1.15 24.40 40.22
C GLY A 492 -1.18 23.95 38.76
N GLU A 493 -1.96 22.89 38.51
CA GLU A 493 -2.13 22.31 37.18
C GLU A 493 -3.31 22.93 36.44
N TYR A 494 -3.09 23.26 35.17
CA TYR A 494 -4.08 23.83 34.27
C TYR A 494 -4.06 23.12 32.92
N PHE A 495 -5.17 23.22 32.20
CA PHE A 495 -5.35 22.64 30.87
C PHE A 495 -5.69 23.75 29.89
N LEU A 496 -4.90 23.89 28.84
CA LEU A 496 -5.21 24.72 27.70
C LEU A 496 -5.93 23.90 26.64
N ASN A 497 -7.19 24.21 26.38
CA ASN A 497 -7.94 23.69 25.26
C ASN A 497 -7.87 24.66 24.09
N ILE A 498 -7.55 24.14 22.91
CA ILE A 498 -7.35 24.90 21.68
C ILE A 498 -8.48 24.55 20.72
N TYR A 499 -9.17 25.55 20.20
CA TYR A 499 -10.30 25.37 19.28
C TYR A 499 -10.04 26.05 17.95
N ASP A 500 -10.59 25.49 16.88
CA ASP A 500 -10.56 26.10 15.54
C ASP A 500 -11.58 27.26 15.43
N ASP A 501 -11.63 27.86 14.23
CA ASP A 501 -12.56 28.93 13.88
C ASP A 501 -14.04 28.51 13.89
N LYS A 502 -14.30 27.19 13.88
CA LYS A 502 -15.63 26.58 14.03
C LYS A 502 -15.92 26.17 15.48
N ASN A 503 -15.08 26.57 16.44
CA ASN A 503 -15.18 26.23 17.86
C ASN A 503 -15.17 24.71 18.13
N SER A 504 -14.51 23.94 17.26
CA SER A 504 -14.22 22.52 17.49
C SER A 504 -12.91 22.37 18.25
N LEU A 505 -12.88 21.52 19.28
CA LEU A 505 -11.67 21.25 20.06
C LEU A 505 -10.63 20.54 19.19
N ILE A 506 -9.48 21.17 18.98
CA ILE A 506 -8.35 20.64 18.21
C ILE A 506 -7.42 19.82 19.12
N GLU A 507 -7.01 20.41 20.24
CA GLU A 507 -5.99 19.84 21.12
C GLU A 507 -6.21 20.32 22.56
N SER A 508 -5.80 19.52 23.56
CA SER A 508 -5.74 19.92 24.96
C SER A 508 -4.33 19.68 25.50
N LYS A 509 -3.76 20.68 26.18
CA LYS A 509 -2.41 20.60 26.75
C LYS A 509 -2.39 20.96 28.22
N LYS A 510 -1.71 20.13 29.01
CA LYS A 510 -1.45 20.40 30.42
C LYS A 510 -0.26 21.35 30.58
N PHE A 511 -0.39 22.33 31.46
CA PHE A 511 0.72 23.17 31.90
C PHE A 511 0.64 23.47 33.40
N ILE A 512 1.77 23.88 33.98
CA ILE A 512 1.90 24.14 35.41
C ILE A 512 2.13 25.65 35.61
N VAL A 513 1.32 26.26 36.47
CA VAL A 513 1.55 27.63 36.99
C VAL A 513 2.33 27.51 38.30
N ARG A 514 3.40 28.29 38.44
CA ARG A 514 4.23 28.34 39.65
C ARG A 514 4.01 29.60 40.47
#